data_AF-A0A673SNU3-F1
#
_entry.id   AF-A0A673SNU3-F1
#
_cell.length_a   1.000
_cell.length_b   1.000
_cell.length_c   1.000
_cell.angle_alpha   90.00
_cell.angle_beta   90.00
_cell.angle_gamma   90.00
#
_symmetry.space_group_name_H-M   'P 1'
#
loop_
_entity.id
_entity.type
_entity.pdbx_description
1 polymer ?
#
loop_
_entity_poly.entity_id
_entity_poly.type
_entity_poly.pdbx_seq_one_letter_code
_entity_poly.pdbx_strand_id
1 'polypeptide(L)'
;MAPEHCSLGFLISFLLTGVVGTQSAHESLMPQRVHFRSRNFHNILHWQPGKACSSNGSIYFVQYKMYGQRQWKNKEDCWGILESFCDLTNETSDIQEPYYGRVRTISAGIHSGWTMTQRFTPWWETKIDPPVVNITQVNGSLLVILQAPGLPYRNQKRKNVSIENYYELVYRVFIINNSLEKEQKVYEGAHRVVEIGALAPHMDYCVMAEMYQPMLDRRSRRSEEKCVEFP
;
A
#
# COMPACT_ATOMS: atom_id res chain seq x y z
N MET A 1 34.19 -64.39 -45.22
CA MET A 1 32.92 -64.70 -45.94
C MET A 1 31.81 -63.99 -45.20
N ALA A 2 31.30 -62.90 -45.78
CA ALA A 2 30.03 -62.30 -45.37
C ALA A 2 28.86 -63.19 -45.84
N PRO A 3 27.67 -63.02 -45.26
CA PRO A 3 26.65 -62.33 -46.04
C PRO A 3 25.82 -61.30 -45.26
N GLU A 4 25.23 -60.42 -46.07
CA GLU A 4 24.34 -59.30 -45.82
C GLU A 4 22.94 -59.72 -45.34
N HIS A 5 22.27 -58.87 -44.55
CA HIS A 5 20.82 -58.61 -44.56
C HIS A 5 20.55 -57.26 -43.85
N CYS A 6 20.34 -56.17 -44.60
CA CYS A 6 19.07 -55.63 -45.12
C CYS A 6 18.12 -55.02 -44.06
N SER A 7 18.17 -53.69 -43.96
CA SER A 7 17.07 -52.71 -43.89
C SER A 7 15.92 -52.86 -42.86
N LEU A 8 15.79 -51.90 -41.94
CA LEU A 8 14.62 -50.98 -41.90
C LEU A 8 14.91 -49.79 -40.95
N GLY A 9 15.21 -48.63 -41.52
CA GLY A 9 15.27 -47.38 -40.76
C GLY A 9 13.87 -46.83 -40.53
N PHE A 10 13.40 -46.81 -39.29
CA PHE A 10 12.20 -46.07 -38.91
C PHE A 10 12.59 -44.60 -38.64
N LEU A 11 12.31 -43.72 -39.60
CA LEU A 11 12.25 -42.28 -39.33
C LEU A 11 10.96 -42.00 -38.55
N ILE A 12 11.05 -41.99 -37.23
CA ILE A 12 9.98 -41.46 -36.38
C ILE A 12 10.06 -39.94 -36.48
N SER A 13 9.27 -39.37 -37.37
CA SER A 13 8.95 -37.95 -37.37
C SER A 13 8.17 -37.64 -36.09
N PHE A 14 8.88 -37.15 -35.06
CA PHE A 14 8.24 -36.51 -33.91
C PHE A 14 7.59 -35.21 -34.40
N LEU A 15 6.31 -35.29 -34.77
CA LEU A 15 5.44 -34.13 -34.79
C LEU A 15 5.35 -33.63 -33.35
N LEU A 16 6.11 -32.58 -33.03
CA LEU A 16 5.88 -31.74 -31.86
C LEU A 16 4.51 -31.09 -32.05
N THR A 17 3.45 -31.82 -31.72
CA THR A 17 2.16 -31.22 -31.42
C THR A 17 2.38 -30.41 -30.17
N GLY A 18 2.60 -29.11 -30.35
CA GLY A 18 2.65 -28.16 -29.26
C GLY A 18 1.36 -28.35 -28.47
N VAL A 19 1.48 -28.84 -27.24
CA VAL A 19 0.41 -28.73 -26.25
C VAL A 19 0.29 -27.24 -25.97
N VAL A 20 -0.51 -26.56 -26.79
CA VAL A 20 -1.12 -25.29 -26.41
C VAL A 20 -2.01 -25.67 -25.25
N GLY A 21 -1.50 -25.51 -24.03
CA GLY A 21 -2.27 -25.69 -22.82
C GLY A 21 -3.53 -24.86 -22.96
N THR A 22 -4.68 -25.53 -23.06
CA THR A 22 -5.98 -24.89 -22.99
C THR A 22 -6.14 -24.35 -21.58
N GLN A 23 -5.59 -23.16 -21.34
CA GLN A 23 -5.84 -22.41 -20.13
C GLN A 23 -7.36 -22.31 -20.00
N SER A 24 -7.94 -22.98 -18.99
CA SER A 24 -9.39 -23.19 -18.98
C SER A 24 -10.09 -21.84 -19.04
N ALA A 25 -11.21 -21.75 -19.77
CA ALA A 25 -11.96 -20.50 -19.91
C ALA A 25 -12.34 -19.87 -18.54
N HIS A 26 -12.36 -20.68 -17.49
CA HIS A 26 -12.60 -20.24 -16.12
C HIS A 26 -11.40 -19.52 -15.48
N GLU A 27 -10.17 -19.95 -15.78
CA GLU A 27 -8.94 -19.28 -15.29
C GLU A 27 -8.71 -17.94 -15.98
N SER A 28 -9.05 -17.82 -17.27
CA SER A 28 -8.88 -16.57 -18.01
C SER A 28 -9.81 -15.45 -17.51
N LEU A 29 -10.92 -15.81 -16.85
CA LEU A 29 -11.84 -14.88 -16.19
C LEU A 29 -11.39 -14.49 -14.78
N MET A 30 -10.48 -15.22 -14.16
CA MET A 30 -10.08 -14.95 -12.77
C MET A 30 -9.45 -13.55 -12.63
N PRO A 31 -9.86 -12.75 -11.63
CA PRO A 31 -9.22 -11.49 -11.33
C PRO A 31 -7.72 -11.65 -11.12
N GLN A 32 -6.94 -10.68 -11.57
CA GLN A 32 -5.48 -10.73 -11.57
C GLN A 32 -4.90 -9.72 -10.60
N ARG A 33 -3.64 -9.96 -10.19
CA ARG A 33 -2.89 -9.05 -9.31
C ARG A 33 -3.72 -8.60 -8.10
N VAL A 34 -4.37 -9.54 -7.42
CA VAL A 34 -5.17 -9.24 -6.23
C VAL A 34 -4.23 -8.93 -5.07
N HIS A 35 -4.28 -7.72 -4.54
CA HIS A 35 -3.40 -7.27 -3.46
C HIS A 35 -4.06 -6.19 -2.60
N PHE A 36 -3.57 -6.02 -1.38
CA PHE A 36 -3.92 -4.88 -0.54
C PHE A 36 -3.07 -3.66 -0.88
N ARG A 37 -3.71 -2.50 -0.92
CA ARG A 37 -3.04 -1.20 -0.87
C ARG A 37 -3.40 -0.56 0.46
N SER A 38 -2.40 -0.42 1.33
CA SER A 38 -2.59 0.15 2.67
C SER A 38 -1.88 1.49 2.82
N ARG A 39 -2.62 2.52 3.22
CA ARG A 39 -2.11 3.88 3.46
C ARG A 39 -2.77 4.49 4.69
N ASN A 40 -1.98 4.88 5.69
CA ASN A 40 -2.48 5.33 7.00
C ASN A 40 -3.56 4.37 7.56
N PHE A 41 -3.36 3.06 7.40
CA PHE A 41 -4.29 1.99 7.79
C PHE A 41 -5.65 1.96 7.09
N HIS A 42 -5.86 2.76 6.04
CA HIS A 42 -6.94 2.49 5.08
C HIS A 42 -6.49 1.33 4.21
N ASN A 43 -7.18 0.20 4.32
CA ASN A 43 -6.77 -1.08 3.76
C ASN A 43 -7.72 -1.47 2.63
N ILE A 44 -7.36 -1.11 1.40
CA ILE A 44 -8.20 -1.30 0.22
C ILE A 44 -7.67 -2.49 -0.59
N LEU A 45 -8.54 -3.45 -0.88
CA LEU A 45 -8.25 -4.56 -1.77
C LEU A 45 -8.37 -4.09 -3.22
N HIS A 46 -7.35 -4.34 -4.04
CA HIS A 46 -7.35 -4.00 -5.47
C HIS A 46 -7.08 -5.23 -6.32
N TRP A 47 -7.62 -5.22 -7.54
CA TRP A 47 -7.34 -6.24 -8.55
C TRP A 47 -7.40 -5.66 -9.96
N GLN A 48 -6.97 -6.46 -10.92
CA GLN A 48 -7.17 -6.24 -12.34
C GLN A 48 -8.23 -7.24 -12.85
N PRO A 49 -8.99 -6.90 -13.90
CA PRO A 49 -9.89 -7.85 -14.55
C PRO A 49 -9.15 -9.09 -15.06
N GLY A 50 -9.89 -10.19 -15.25
CA GLY A 50 -9.38 -11.36 -15.96
C GLY A 50 -9.00 -11.03 -17.41
N LYS A 51 -8.07 -11.79 -18.00
CA LYS A 51 -7.62 -11.61 -19.40
C LYS A 51 -8.76 -11.65 -20.41
N ALA A 52 -9.76 -12.49 -20.16
CA ALA A 52 -10.92 -12.67 -21.03
C ALA A 52 -12.11 -11.77 -20.65
N CYS A 53 -11.97 -10.91 -19.63
CA CYS A 53 -13.00 -9.97 -19.24
C CYS A 53 -12.94 -8.70 -20.08
N SER A 54 -14.09 -8.25 -20.61
CA SER A 54 -14.22 -6.89 -21.12
C SER A 54 -14.31 -5.91 -19.94
N SER A 55 -13.80 -4.69 -20.13
CA SER A 55 -13.71 -3.69 -19.05
C SER A 55 -15.08 -3.22 -18.53
N ASN A 56 -16.17 -3.41 -19.28
CA ASN A 56 -17.44 -2.72 -19.06
C ASN A 56 -18.60 -3.64 -18.64
N GLY A 57 -18.35 -4.85 -18.15
CA GLY A 57 -19.44 -5.77 -17.79
C GLY A 57 -19.09 -6.85 -16.76
N SER A 58 -17.95 -6.73 -16.07
CA SER A 58 -17.55 -7.67 -15.02
C SER A 58 -18.11 -7.23 -13.67
N ILE A 59 -18.76 -8.15 -12.96
CA ILE A 59 -19.31 -7.93 -11.62
C ILE A 59 -18.45 -8.69 -10.61
N TYR A 60 -17.95 -8.02 -9.58
CA TYR A 60 -17.04 -8.59 -8.58
C TYR A 60 -17.70 -8.84 -7.23
N PHE A 61 -17.20 -9.87 -6.56
CA PHE A 61 -17.63 -10.27 -5.22
C PHE A 61 -16.40 -10.48 -4.35
N VAL A 62 -16.38 -9.85 -3.18
CA VAL A 62 -15.22 -9.88 -2.28
C VAL A 62 -15.54 -10.63 -1.00
N GLN A 63 -14.59 -11.46 -0.59
CA GLN A 63 -14.55 -12.08 0.72
C GLN A 63 -13.23 -11.78 1.42
N TYR A 64 -13.26 -11.85 2.75
CA TYR A 64 -12.10 -11.65 3.60
C TYR A 64 -12.10 -12.63 4.76
N LYS A 65 -10.94 -12.82 5.37
CA LYS A 65 -10.79 -13.50 6.65
C LYS A 65 -9.51 -13.10 7.36
N MET A 66 -9.51 -13.25 8.67
CA MET A 66 -8.29 -13.23 9.48
C MET A 66 -7.56 -14.57 9.36
N TYR A 67 -6.24 -14.56 9.47
CA TYR A 67 -5.41 -15.76 9.49
C TYR A 67 -5.86 -16.70 10.61
N GLY A 68 -5.75 -18.02 10.38
CA GLY A 68 -6.24 -19.04 11.32
C GLY A 68 -7.76 -19.28 11.27
N GLN A 69 -8.57 -18.34 10.76
CA GLN A 69 -10.00 -18.57 10.58
C GLN A 69 -10.29 -19.54 9.42
N ARG A 70 -11.22 -20.46 9.67
CA ARG A 70 -11.66 -21.47 8.67
C ARG A 70 -12.63 -20.88 7.66
N GLN A 71 -13.58 -20.08 8.13
CA GLN A 71 -14.66 -19.54 7.32
C GLN A 71 -14.27 -18.20 6.68
N TRP A 72 -14.73 -17.99 5.45
CA TRP A 72 -14.65 -16.72 4.75
C TRP A 72 -15.90 -15.90 5.03
N LYS A 73 -15.75 -14.58 5.16
CA LYS A 73 -16.86 -13.64 5.32
C LYS A 73 -17.06 -12.85 4.04
N ASN A 74 -18.32 -12.64 3.66
CA ASN A 74 -18.68 -11.76 2.55
C ASN A 74 -18.50 -10.30 2.99
N LYS A 75 -17.96 -9.48 2.10
CA LYS A 75 -18.03 -8.03 2.24
C LYS A 75 -19.27 -7.56 1.50
N GLU A 76 -20.37 -7.36 2.23
CA GLU A 76 -21.69 -7.03 1.67
C GLU A 76 -21.65 -5.78 0.77
N ASP A 77 -20.93 -4.73 1.18
CA ASP A 77 -20.77 -3.49 0.39
C ASP A 77 -20.04 -3.71 -0.94
N CYS A 78 -19.33 -4.83 -1.08
CA CYS A 78 -18.58 -5.22 -2.28
C CYS A 78 -19.11 -6.51 -2.91
N TRP A 79 -20.40 -6.81 -2.68
CA TRP A 79 -21.05 -8.01 -3.18
C TRP A 79 -21.86 -7.69 -4.44
N GLY A 80 -21.17 -7.62 -5.58
CA GLY A 80 -21.78 -7.29 -6.86
C GLY A 80 -21.41 -5.91 -7.39
N ILE A 81 -20.15 -5.51 -7.24
CA ILE A 81 -19.63 -4.19 -7.66
C ILE A 81 -18.98 -4.26 -9.04
N LEU A 82 -18.92 -3.12 -9.75
CA LEU A 82 -18.25 -3.02 -11.05
C LEU A 82 -16.80 -2.55 -10.91
N GLU A 83 -16.50 -1.89 -9.80
CA GLU A 83 -15.20 -1.37 -9.44
C GLU A 83 -14.21 -2.50 -9.19
N SER A 84 -12.95 -2.25 -9.52
CA SER A 84 -11.84 -3.20 -9.32
C SER A 84 -11.13 -3.00 -7.97
N PHE A 85 -11.86 -2.47 -6.98
CA PHE A 85 -11.38 -2.28 -5.62
C PHE A 85 -12.50 -2.43 -4.60
N CYS A 86 -12.13 -2.72 -3.36
CA CYS A 86 -13.06 -2.85 -2.25
C CYS A 86 -12.39 -2.40 -0.94
N ASP A 87 -13.06 -1.53 -0.18
CA ASP A 87 -12.57 -1.08 1.12
C ASP A 87 -12.82 -2.17 2.18
N LEU A 88 -11.73 -2.67 2.79
CA LEU A 88 -11.75 -3.64 3.88
C LEU A 88 -11.16 -3.06 5.18
N THR A 89 -11.13 -1.74 5.32
CA THR A 89 -10.50 -1.03 6.45
C THR A 89 -11.11 -1.44 7.80
N ASN A 90 -12.43 -1.55 7.89
CA ASN A 90 -13.09 -1.93 9.15
C ASN A 90 -12.87 -3.41 9.48
N GLU A 91 -12.85 -4.24 8.45
CA GLU A 91 -12.66 -5.69 8.49
C GLU A 91 -11.23 -6.07 8.90
N THR A 92 -10.28 -5.15 8.73
CA THR A 92 -8.85 -5.29 9.03
C THR A 92 -8.38 -4.33 10.13
N SER A 93 -9.29 -3.99 11.05
CA SER A 93 -9.06 -3.01 12.11
C SER A 93 -8.11 -3.48 13.22
N ASP A 94 -7.93 -4.79 13.40
CA ASP A 94 -6.87 -5.32 14.26
C ASP A 94 -5.54 -5.31 13.50
N ILE A 95 -4.75 -4.27 13.74
CA ILE A 95 -3.59 -3.99 12.89
C ILE A 95 -2.47 -5.02 13.00
N GLN A 96 -2.41 -5.80 14.07
CA GLN A 96 -1.36 -6.80 14.30
C GLN A 96 -1.71 -8.15 13.66
N GLU A 97 -2.99 -8.38 13.36
CA GLU A 97 -3.46 -9.64 12.82
C GLU A 97 -3.19 -9.75 11.31
N PRO A 98 -2.81 -10.95 10.80
CA PRO A 98 -2.70 -11.17 9.37
C PRO A 98 -4.07 -11.46 8.75
N TYR A 99 -4.28 -11.00 7.53
CA TYR A 99 -5.53 -11.15 6.78
C TYR A 99 -5.29 -11.70 5.38
N TYR A 100 -6.37 -12.25 4.82
CA TYR A 100 -6.49 -12.55 3.40
C TYR A 100 -7.75 -11.91 2.84
N GLY A 101 -7.63 -11.37 1.63
CA GLY A 101 -8.76 -11.02 0.77
C GLY A 101 -8.85 -12.01 -0.38
N ARG A 102 -10.05 -12.25 -0.90
CA ARG A 102 -10.24 -12.92 -2.18
C ARG A 102 -11.38 -12.31 -2.97
N VAL A 103 -11.25 -12.34 -4.27
CA VAL A 103 -12.23 -11.79 -5.20
C VAL A 103 -12.50 -12.81 -6.30
N ARG A 104 -13.75 -12.85 -6.76
CA ARG A 104 -14.16 -13.53 -8.00
C ARG A 104 -14.98 -12.58 -8.84
N THR A 105 -15.10 -12.88 -10.11
CA THR A 105 -15.94 -12.12 -11.05
C THR A 105 -17.06 -12.99 -11.61
N ILE A 106 -18.12 -12.34 -12.08
CA ILE A 106 -19.06 -12.88 -13.06
C ILE A 106 -18.88 -12.07 -14.34
N SER A 107 -18.69 -12.77 -15.46
CA SER A 107 -18.66 -12.18 -16.80
C SER A 107 -19.49 -13.05 -17.74
N ALA A 108 -20.38 -12.41 -18.52
CA ALA A 108 -21.30 -13.11 -19.43
C ALA A 108 -22.07 -14.28 -18.78
N GLY A 109 -22.48 -14.12 -17.51
CA GLY A 109 -23.22 -15.13 -16.74
C GLY A 109 -22.36 -16.27 -16.16
N ILE A 110 -21.04 -16.26 -16.38
CA ILE A 110 -20.12 -17.29 -15.89
C ILE A 110 -19.34 -16.74 -14.69
N HIS A 111 -19.39 -17.45 -13.57
CA HIS A 111 -18.54 -17.18 -12.40
C HIS A 111 -17.11 -17.66 -12.66
N SER A 112 -16.13 -16.85 -12.25
CA SER A 112 -14.74 -17.28 -12.13
C SER A 112 -14.48 -18.01 -10.81
N GLY A 113 -13.29 -18.60 -10.73
CA GLY A 113 -12.70 -19.03 -9.47
C GLY A 113 -12.38 -17.84 -8.57
N TRP A 114 -12.07 -18.13 -7.31
CA TRP A 114 -11.58 -17.12 -6.37
C TRP A 114 -10.09 -16.91 -6.56
N THR A 115 -9.68 -15.65 -6.76
CA THR A 115 -8.27 -15.25 -6.64
C THR A 115 -8.04 -14.64 -5.28
N MET A 116 -7.08 -15.19 -4.53
CA MET A 116 -6.74 -14.76 -3.17
C MET A 116 -5.48 -13.88 -3.16
N THR A 117 -5.40 -12.95 -2.22
CA THR A 117 -4.19 -12.19 -1.94
C THR A 117 -3.10 -13.06 -1.32
N GLN A 118 -1.88 -12.54 -1.31
CA GLN A 118 -0.90 -12.95 -0.29
C GLN A 118 -1.37 -12.53 1.11
N ARG A 119 -0.72 -13.03 2.15
CA ARG A 119 -1.00 -12.65 3.53
C ARG A 119 -0.65 -11.17 3.70
N PHE A 120 -1.59 -10.40 4.26
CA PHE A 120 -1.44 -8.97 4.50
C PHE A 120 -1.56 -8.67 6.00
N THR A 121 -0.58 -7.99 6.59
CA THR A 121 -0.63 -7.54 7.99
C THR A 121 -0.52 -6.01 8.04
N PRO A 122 -1.58 -5.27 8.45
CA PRO A 122 -1.59 -3.81 8.39
C PRO A 122 -0.39 -3.16 9.08
N TRP A 123 -0.01 -3.63 10.27
CA TRP A 123 1.14 -3.15 11.03
C TRP A 123 2.46 -3.20 10.26
N TRP A 124 2.67 -4.26 9.46
CA TRP A 124 3.92 -4.44 8.72
C TRP A 124 3.88 -3.79 7.35
N GLU A 125 2.71 -3.66 6.72
CA GLU A 125 2.63 -3.35 5.29
C GLU A 125 2.00 -1.97 4.98
N THR A 126 1.39 -1.31 5.97
CA THR A 126 0.85 0.04 5.78
C THR A 126 1.96 1.03 5.44
N LYS A 127 1.66 1.92 4.48
CA LYS A 127 2.48 3.09 4.18
C LYS A 127 1.95 4.28 4.94
N ILE A 128 2.84 4.94 5.68
CA ILE A 128 2.49 6.12 6.46
C ILE A 128 2.86 7.36 5.64
N ASP A 129 1.90 8.27 5.53
CA ASP A 129 2.10 9.55 4.88
C ASP A 129 2.97 10.49 5.67
N PRO A 130 3.64 11.47 5.03
CA PRO A 130 4.38 12.49 5.74
C PRO A 130 3.51 13.25 6.75
N PRO A 131 4.13 13.85 7.77
CA PRO A 131 3.43 14.77 8.65
C PRO A 131 3.07 16.06 7.91
N VAL A 132 1.99 16.71 8.34
CA VAL A 132 1.71 18.09 7.95
C VAL A 132 2.60 19.01 8.77
N VAL A 133 3.28 19.93 8.09
CA VAL A 133 4.17 20.93 8.68
C VAL A 133 3.48 22.28 8.66
N ASN A 134 3.39 22.94 9.81
CA ASN A 134 2.99 24.33 9.95
C ASN A 134 4.12 25.10 10.62
N ILE A 135 4.33 26.35 10.19
CA ILE A 135 5.41 27.20 10.71
C ILE A 135 4.80 28.49 11.24
N THR A 136 5.28 28.93 12.39
CA THR A 136 4.97 30.23 12.98
C THR A 136 6.24 30.89 13.45
N GLN A 137 6.37 32.20 13.26
CA GLN A 137 7.53 32.94 13.78
C GLN A 137 7.22 33.41 15.21
N VAL A 138 8.14 33.17 16.14
CA VAL A 138 7.99 33.55 17.56
C VAL A 138 9.34 34.04 18.07
N ASN A 139 9.42 35.30 18.53
CA ASN A 139 10.59 35.88 19.21
C ASN A 139 11.95 35.67 18.50
N GLY A 140 12.00 35.75 17.17
CA GLY A 140 13.24 35.51 16.43
C GLY A 140 13.62 34.03 16.29
N SER A 141 12.66 33.13 16.43
CA SER A 141 12.76 31.70 16.12
C SER A 141 11.62 31.27 15.18
N LEU A 142 11.81 30.14 14.48
CA LEU A 142 10.74 29.43 13.78
C LEU A 142 10.20 28.30 14.65
N LEU A 143 8.93 28.41 15.03
CA LEU A 143 8.20 27.36 15.72
C LEU A 143 7.51 26.47 14.67
N VAL A 144 7.97 25.23 14.57
CA VAL A 144 7.49 24.20 13.65
C VAL A 144 6.54 23.27 14.38
N ILE A 145 5.31 23.17 13.87
CA ILE A 145 4.25 22.30 14.40
C ILE A 145 4.03 21.16 13.42
N LEU A 146 4.20 19.93 13.92
CA LEU A 146 4.13 18.68 13.18
C LEU A 146 2.84 17.95 13.55
N GLN A 147 2.10 17.52 12.52
CA GLN A 147 0.87 16.77 12.69
C GLN A 147 0.94 15.45 11.92
N ALA A 148 1.01 14.34 12.65
CA ALA A 148 0.89 13.01 12.05
C ALA A 148 -0.48 12.79 11.39
N PRO A 149 -0.55 11.95 10.34
CA PRO A 149 -1.80 11.60 9.69
C PRO A 149 -2.78 10.93 10.66
N GLY A 150 -4.06 11.24 10.47
CA GLY A 150 -5.14 10.58 11.21
C GLY A 150 -5.34 9.14 10.76
N LEU A 151 -5.89 8.33 11.66
CA LEU A 151 -6.27 6.94 11.38
C LEU A 151 -7.77 6.81 11.12
N PRO A 152 -8.20 5.79 10.35
CA PRO A 152 -9.62 5.51 10.14
C PRO A 152 -10.33 5.01 11.40
N TYR A 153 -9.56 4.61 12.42
CA TYR A 153 -10.09 4.00 13.63
C TYR A 153 -10.47 5.06 14.66
N ARG A 154 -11.63 4.83 15.29
CA ARG A 154 -12.09 5.57 16.46
C ARG A 154 -11.97 4.70 17.69
N ASN A 155 -11.51 5.27 18.79
CA ASN A 155 -11.52 4.56 20.05
C ASN A 155 -12.96 4.44 20.61
N GLN A 156 -13.11 3.73 21.73
CA GLN A 156 -14.40 3.54 22.42
C GLN A 156 -15.09 4.86 22.79
N LYS A 157 -14.33 5.96 22.94
CA LYS A 157 -14.85 7.31 23.22
C LYS A 157 -15.10 8.14 21.95
N ARG A 158 -15.15 7.50 20.77
CA ARG A 158 -15.27 8.13 19.43
C ARG A 158 -14.20 9.17 19.10
N LYS A 159 -13.07 9.19 19.82
CA LYS A 159 -11.94 10.06 19.49
C LYS A 159 -11.09 9.41 18.41
N ASN A 160 -10.56 10.22 17.50
CA ASN A 160 -9.62 9.79 16.48
C ASN A 160 -8.38 9.21 17.16
N VAL A 161 -7.97 8.01 16.72
CA VAL A 161 -6.73 7.40 17.19
C VAL A 161 -5.57 7.99 16.39
N SER A 162 -4.49 8.34 17.09
CA SER A 162 -3.26 8.77 16.43
C SER A 162 -2.38 7.55 16.15
N ILE A 163 -1.64 7.62 15.06
CA ILE A 163 -0.63 6.63 14.71
C ILE A 163 0.49 6.48 15.75
N GLU A 164 0.75 7.53 16.53
CA GLU A 164 1.72 7.51 17.63
C GLU A 164 1.31 6.57 18.79
N ASN A 165 0.03 6.18 18.86
CA ASN A 165 -0.41 5.18 19.84
C ASN A 165 0.01 3.76 19.46
N TYR A 166 0.41 3.56 18.20
CA TYR A 166 0.77 2.27 17.66
C TYR A 166 2.28 2.20 17.45
N TYR A 167 2.88 3.21 16.80
CA TYR A 167 4.31 3.27 16.61
C TYR A 167 4.95 4.31 17.51
N GLU A 168 6.14 3.99 18.01
CA GLU A 168 7.05 4.97 18.61
C GLU A 168 7.65 5.82 17.47
N LEU A 169 6.97 6.91 17.11
CA LEU A 169 7.34 7.76 15.97
C LEU A 169 8.40 8.79 16.36
N VAL A 170 9.38 8.95 15.48
CA VAL A 170 10.41 9.99 15.55
C VAL A 170 10.22 10.93 14.36
N TYR A 171 10.03 12.21 14.63
CA TYR A 171 10.02 13.25 13.61
C TYR A 171 11.44 13.72 13.32
N ARG A 172 11.78 13.83 12.03
CA ARG A 172 13.02 14.45 11.55
C ARG A 172 12.67 15.70 10.78
N VAL A 173 13.15 16.84 11.23
CA VAL A 173 12.90 18.15 10.60
C VAL A 173 14.15 18.63 9.92
N PHE A 174 13.99 19.07 8.67
CA PHE A 174 15.03 19.62 7.84
C PHE A 174 14.70 21.06 7.49
N ILE A 175 15.72 21.91 7.50
CA ILE A 175 15.64 23.29 7.04
C ILE A 175 16.55 23.45 5.83
N ILE A 176 16.07 24.18 4.83
CA ILE A 176 16.81 24.56 3.64
C ILE A 176 16.86 26.09 3.63
N ASN A 177 18.07 26.64 3.56
CA ASN A 177 18.25 28.05 3.25
C ASN A 177 18.28 28.19 1.72
N ASN A 178 17.30 28.90 1.15
CA ASN A 178 17.16 29.02 -0.30
C ASN A 178 18.36 29.70 -0.97
N SER A 179 19.05 30.60 -0.28
CA SER A 179 20.20 31.31 -0.84
C SER A 179 21.48 30.47 -0.86
N LEU A 180 21.57 29.43 -0.03
CA LEU A 180 22.76 28.57 0.10
C LEU A 180 22.55 27.14 -0.40
N GLU A 181 21.32 26.78 -0.79
CA GLU A 181 20.86 25.43 -1.17
C GLU A 181 21.29 24.32 -0.19
N LYS A 182 21.56 24.69 1.07
CA LYS A 182 22.09 23.78 2.06
C LYS A 182 20.96 23.26 2.94
N GLU A 183 20.69 21.97 2.81
CA GLU A 183 19.80 21.24 3.70
C GLU A 183 20.52 20.87 5.00
N GLN A 184 19.86 21.08 6.13
CA GLN A 184 20.32 20.65 7.44
C GLN A 184 19.19 20.00 8.23
N LYS A 185 19.47 18.81 8.81
CA LYS A 185 18.59 18.23 9.84
C LYS A 185 18.78 18.99 11.15
N VAL A 186 17.73 19.66 11.58
CA VAL A 186 17.74 20.52 12.78
C VAL A 186 17.07 19.87 13.99
N TYR A 187 16.29 18.81 13.76
CA TYR A 187 15.61 18.09 14.82
C TYR A 187 15.45 16.61 14.51
N GLU A 188 15.56 15.79 15.56
CA GLU A 188 15.18 14.39 15.58
C GLU A 188 14.62 14.02 16.96
N GLY A 189 13.33 13.65 17.03
CA GLY A 189 12.71 13.28 18.29
C GLY A 189 11.18 13.12 18.20
N ALA A 190 10.53 12.83 19.33
CA ALA A 190 9.08 12.58 19.39
C ALA A 190 8.22 13.84 19.57
N HIS A 191 8.82 15.02 19.77
CA HIS A 191 8.05 16.24 20.01
C HIS A 191 7.43 16.75 18.72
N ARG A 192 6.14 17.08 18.80
CA ARG A 192 5.37 17.64 17.68
C ARG A 192 5.59 19.14 17.49
N VAL A 193 6.18 19.82 18.46
CA VAL A 193 6.47 21.26 18.41
C VAL A 193 7.97 21.42 18.59
N VAL A 194 8.61 22.07 17.63
CA VAL A 194 10.06 22.23 17.56
C VAL A 194 10.36 23.71 17.34
N GLU A 195 11.19 24.29 18.19
CA GLU A 195 11.69 25.64 18.01
C GLU A 195 13.06 25.61 17.32
N ILE A 196 13.17 26.30 16.18
CA ILE A 196 14.40 26.46 15.41
C ILE A 196 14.85 27.91 15.57
N GLY A 197 15.90 28.11 16.38
CA GLY A 197 16.52 29.43 16.59
C GLY A 197 17.79 29.63 15.75
N ALA A 198 18.50 30.72 16.07
CA ALA A 198 19.79 31.09 15.45
C ALA A 198 19.75 31.21 13.91
N LEU A 199 18.64 31.73 13.40
CA LEU A 199 18.45 31.98 11.97
C LEU A 199 18.99 33.37 11.60
N ALA A 200 19.54 33.47 10.40
CA ALA A 200 20.00 34.74 9.86
C ALA A 200 18.79 35.59 9.43
N PRO A 201 18.76 36.89 9.77
CA PRO A 201 17.70 37.80 9.34
C PRO A 201 17.73 38.02 7.82
N HIS A 202 16.58 38.40 7.27
CA HIS A 202 16.38 38.70 5.84
C HIS A 202 16.75 37.55 4.89
N MET A 203 16.41 36.32 5.29
CA MET A 203 16.68 35.09 4.54
C MET A 203 15.41 34.25 4.41
N ASP A 204 15.32 33.52 3.30
CA ASP A 204 14.23 32.57 3.05
C ASP A 204 14.59 31.18 3.58
N TYR A 205 13.72 30.64 4.43
CA TYR A 205 13.85 29.31 4.98
C TYR A 205 12.69 28.42 4.59
N CYS A 206 12.99 27.27 3.99
CA CYS A 206 12.02 26.21 3.72
C CYS A 206 12.20 25.08 4.73
N VAL A 207 11.10 24.64 5.35
CA VAL A 207 11.09 23.53 6.30
C VAL A 207 10.31 22.37 5.70
N MET A 208 10.87 21.17 5.88
CA MET A 208 10.23 19.91 5.54
C MET A 208 10.46 18.89 6.66
N ALA A 209 9.58 17.90 6.78
CA ALA A 209 9.71 16.86 7.78
C ALA A 209 9.37 15.47 7.23
N GLU A 210 9.99 14.44 7.81
CA GLU A 210 9.58 13.05 7.64
C GLU A 210 9.34 12.42 9.02
N MET A 211 8.57 11.34 9.05
CA MET A 211 8.44 10.47 10.21
C MET A 211 9.30 9.22 10.01
N TYR A 212 9.93 8.78 11.09
CA TYR A 212 10.73 7.58 11.18
C TYR A 212 10.13 6.64 12.23
N GLN A 213 10.07 5.35 11.90
CA GLN A 213 9.56 4.26 12.72
C GLN A 213 10.76 3.35 13.07
N PRO A 214 11.44 3.57 14.23
CA PRO A 214 12.68 2.86 14.57
C PRO A 214 12.53 1.35 14.59
N MET A 215 11.43 0.84 15.14
CA MET A 215 11.13 -0.60 15.23
C MET A 215 11.04 -1.30 13.87
N LEU A 216 10.68 -0.57 12.81
CA LEU A 216 10.53 -1.11 11.46
C LEU A 216 11.64 -0.66 10.51
N ASP A 217 12.58 0.15 11.01
CA ASP A 217 13.55 0.93 10.23
C ASP A 217 12.93 1.56 8.97
N ARG A 218 11.78 2.22 9.15
CA ARG A 218 10.97 2.74 8.04
C ARG A 218 10.79 4.24 8.16
N ARG A 219 10.87 4.93 7.02
CA ARG A 219 10.58 6.36 6.92
C ARG A 219 9.39 6.62 6.02
N SER A 220 8.62 7.65 6.35
CA SER A 220 7.63 8.21 5.44
C SER A 220 8.34 8.89 4.26
N ARG A 221 7.56 9.34 3.28
CA ARG A 221 8.04 10.38 2.38
C ARG A 221 8.26 11.67 3.18
N ARG A 222 8.96 12.63 2.59
CA ARG A 222 9.03 13.98 3.13
C ARG A 222 7.73 14.73 2.86
N SER A 223 7.40 15.65 3.76
CA SER A 223 6.29 16.58 3.60
C SER A 223 6.53 17.52 2.42
N GLU A 224 5.48 18.20 2.00
CA GLU A 224 5.65 19.40 1.18
C GLU A 224 6.47 20.44 1.96
N GLU A 225 7.25 21.23 1.24
CA GLU A 225 8.04 22.31 1.79
C GLU A 225 7.13 23.47 2.22
N LYS A 226 7.43 24.04 3.38
CA LYS A 226 6.83 25.28 3.84
C LYS A 226 7.92 26.33 3.98
N CYS A 227 7.85 27.35 3.14
CA CYS A 227 8.83 28.42 3.12
C CYS A 227 8.30 29.68 3.81
N VAL A 228 9.19 30.39 4.48
CA VAL A 228 8.89 31.66 5.12
C VAL A 228 10.10 32.59 4.99
N GLU A 229 9.82 33.86 4.70
CA GLU A 229 10.81 34.92 4.76
C GLU A 229 11.02 35.30 6.23
N PHE A 230 12.26 35.25 6.68
CA PHE A 230 12.62 35.57 8.05
C PHE A 230 12.98 37.05 8.16
N PRO A 231 12.27 37.84 8.98
CA PRO A 231 12.42 39.29 9.06
C PRO A 231 13.75 39.74 9.68
#